data_AF-A0AAN7CIH3-F1
#
_entry.id   AF-A0AAN7CIH3-F1
#
_cell.length_a   1.000
_cell.length_b   1.000
_cell.length_c   1.000
_cell.angle_alpha   90.00
_cell.angle_beta   90.00
_cell.angle_gamma   90.00
#
_symmetry.space_group_name_H-M   'P 1'
#
loop_
_entity.id
_entity.type
_entity.pdbx_description
1 polymer ?
#
loop_
_entity_poly.entity_id
_entity_poly.type
_entity_poly.pdbx_seq_one_letter_code
_entity_poly.pdbx_strand_id
1 'polypeptide(L)'
;VRTIRRSEITELDRLCVHVDLVSYAGMEKGVFKYSHQWKGFGPKWQEIHIHARLPHHPNILPIDRLVLDEVSGTRVVGFTMPFIDGGDLAARKDRPFKFKYLKLLLQVVDDLNYKFGIAHHDIASRNLFIDPSTNNLVLFDFSVAAKIGYERERYHLGESVQELKERNDVKGVVLTVHEILTRESRVGSMQLQYIDETDLLIGPEKWVEHPDVELDPGLDAVDYYNELMRWVRARRECPITHYTEAPEHVDWPTEMADPPERKKSYDREFAEKHGLPYIEWARPRGAHLDRSRRLLATGKYANGNEVNGNLISKKEEPSITDKRQEGGSPAGDKATQERDTPPADINAIKADDDAGTKTTATTATTIPAANNNNGNEHGATTINTKLEGTPTPKPQPTPAKTL
;
A
#
# COMPACT_ATOMS: atom_id res chain seq x y z
N VAL A 1 6.29 20.09 -8.09
CA VAL A 1 6.97 19.46 -6.94
C VAL A 1 8.45 19.78 -7.00
N ARG A 2 9.11 20.11 -5.87
CA ARG A 2 10.55 20.38 -5.82
C ARG A 2 11.35 19.08 -5.84
N THR A 3 12.65 19.14 -6.10
CA THR A 3 13.55 17.97 -6.05
C THR A 3 14.60 18.13 -4.95
N ILE A 4 15.21 17.02 -4.55
CA ILE A 4 16.37 16.94 -3.64
C ILE A 4 17.17 15.68 -3.94
N ARG A 5 18.50 15.71 -3.83
CA ARG A 5 19.30 14.49 -3.96
C ARG A 5 19.24 13.66 -2.69
N ARG A 6 19.25 12.34 -2.82
CA ARG A 6 19.29 11.40 -1.68
C ARG A 6 20.47 11.68 -0.74
N SER A 7 21.61 12.10 -1.29
CA SER A 7 22.81 12.46 -0.52
C SER A 7 22.65 13.74 0.33
N GLU A 8 21.62 14.54 0.11
CA GLU A 8 21.32 15.75 0.88
C GLU A 8 20.37 15.48 2.06
N ILE A 9 19.80 14.28 2.14
CA ILE A 9 18.85 13.86 3.16
C ILE A 9 19.58 13.17 4.30
N THR A 10 19.29 13.57 5.53
CA THR A 10 19.74 12.90 6.75
C THR A 10 18.72 11.87 7.20
N GLU A 11 19.15 10.63 7.44
CA GLU A 11 18.33 9.61 8.11
C GLU A 11 18.31 9.89 9.61
N LEU A 12 17.12 10.05 10.19
CA LEU A 12 16.90 10.22 11.62
C LEU A 12 16.48 8.90 12.28
N ASP A 13 15.58 8.16 11.63
CA ASP A 13 15.10 6.86 12.10
C ASP A 13 14.49 6.05 10.93
N ARG A 14 14.16 4.78 11.16
CA ARG A 14 13.49 3.91 10.20
C ARG A 14 12.12 3.53 10.74
N LEU A 15 11.06 4.04 10.11
CA LEU A 15 9.68 3.85 10.57
C LEU A 15 9.17 2.47 10.18
N CYS A 16 9.39 2.08 8.92
CA CYS A 16 9.12 0.73 8.44
C CYS A 16 9.93 0.43 7.17
N VAL A 17 9.66 -0.71 6.53
CA VAL A 17 10.34 -1.11 5.30
C VAL A 17 10.08 -0.07 4.21
N HIS A 18 11.16 0.56 3.73
CA HIS A 18 11.15 1.61 2.72
C HIS A 18 10.54 2.96 3.14
N VAL A 19 10.43 3.20 4.44
CA VAL A 19 9.93 4.47 4.99
C VAL A 19 10.84 4.92 6.12
N ASP A 20 11.58 6.00 5.87
CA ASP A 20 12.51 6.57 6.84
C ASP A 20 11.96 7.87 7.42
N LEU A 21 12.26 8.12 8.69
CA LEU A 21 12.18 9.46 9.26
C LEU A 21 13.47 10.20 8.88
N VAL A 22 13.35 11.40 8.33
CA VAL A 22 14.47 12.14 7.76
C VAL A 22 14.45 13.63 8.13
N SER A 23 15.59 14.30 7.92
CA SER A 23 15.69 15.76 7.92
C SER A 23 16.48 16.26 6.71
N TYR A 24 16.18 17.46 6.25
CA TYR A 24 16.88 18.14 5.17
C TYR A 24 16.62 19.65 5.20
N ALA A 25 17.26 20.41 4.31
CA ALA A 25 17.15 21.87 4.29
C ALA A 25 15.68 22.32 4.14
N GLY A 26 15.16 22.99 5.17
CA GLY A 26 13.78 23.46 5.26
C GLY A 26 12.78 22.44 5.82
N MET A 27 13.22 21.27 6.27
CA MET A 27 12.37 20.27 6.93
C MET A 27 13.14 19.55 8.05
N GLU A 28 12.79 19.86 9.30
CA GLU A 28 13.40 19.23 10.48
C GLU A 28 12.97 17.78 10.65
N LYS A 29 11.71 17.46 10.36
CA LYS A 29 11.17 16.10 10.34
C LYS A 29 10.33 15.90 9.09
N GLY A 30 10.78 14.99 8.24
CA GLY A 30 10.06 14.51 7.07
C GLY A 30 10.01 13.00 7.04
N VAL A 31 9.14 12.46 6.21
CA VAL A 31 9.08 11.04 5.89
C VAL A 31 9.63 10.84 4.49
N PHE A 32 10.58 9.95 4.31
CA PHE A 32 11.09 9.54 3.01
C PHE A 32 10.55 8.15 2.65
N LYS A 33 9.60 8.10 1.71
CA LYS A 33 9.11 6.86 1.10
C LYS A 33 9.92 6.56 -0.15
N TYR A 34 10.47 5.35 -0.28
CA TYR A 34 11.35 4.99 -1.40
C TYR A 34 11.15 3.56 -1.90
N SER A 35 11.87 3.19 -2.96
CA SER A 35 12.07 1.78 -3.33
C SER A 35 13.48 1.62 -3.87
N HIS A 36 14.18 0.59 -3.42
CA HIS A 36 15.48 0.24 -3.97
C HIS A 36 15.35 -0.61 -5.26
N GLN A 37 14.17 -1.19 -5.51
CA GLN A 37 13.89 -1.99 -6.71
C GLN A 37 13.03 -1.22 -7.69
N TRP A 38 13.43 -1.21 -8.96
CA TRP A 38 12.61 -0.70 -10.06
C TRP A 38 11.23 -1.37 -10.10
N LYS A 39 11.21 -2.70 -9.95
CA LYS A 39 10.00 -3.53 -9.95
C LYS A 39 9.02 -3.17 -8.81
N GLY A 40 9.52 -2.70 -7.67
CA GLY A 40 8.71 -2.29 -6.52
C GLY A 40 8.28 -0.81 -6.54
N PHE A 41 8.70 -0.05 -7.56
CA PHE A 41 8.42 1.39 -7.64
C PHE A 41 7.02 1.71 -8.19
N GLY A 42 6.33 0.76 -8.85
CA GLY A 42 5.01 0.98 -9.46
C GLY A 42 3.98 1.66 -8.54
N PRO A 43 3.69 1.11 -7.34
CA PRO A 43 2.77 1.75 -6.40
C PRO A 43 3.19 3.18 -5.98
N LYS A 44 4.51 3.42 -5.86
CA LYS A 44 5.06 4.73 -5.46
C LYS A 44 4.99 5.72 -6.62
N TRP A 45 5.23 5.26 -7.85
CA TRP A 45 5.07 6.03 -9.07
C TRP A 45 3.65 6.55 -9.20
N GLN A 46 2.67 5.69 -8.95
CA GLN A 46 1.28 6.09 -8.96
C GLN A 46 0.97 7.13 -7.88
N GLU A 47 1.38 6.89 -6.63
CA GLU A 47 1.19 7.84 -5.52
C GLU A 47 1.81 9.21 -5.85
N ILE A 48 3.03 9.24 -6.42
CA ILE A 48 3.67 10.47 -6.92
C ILE A 48 2.79 11.16 -7.96
N HIS A 49 2.25 10.42 -8.92
CA HIS A 49 1.44 10.97 -10.01
C HIS A 49 0.13 11.58 -9.51
N ILE A 50 -0.53 10.92 -8.57
CA ILE A 50 -1.74 11.39 -7.91
C ILE A 50 -1.44 12.70 -7.19
N HIS A 51 -0.44 12.70 -6.30
CA HIS A 51 -0.08 13.92 -5.54
C HIS A 51 0.40 15.07 -6.42
N ALA A 52 1.08 14.79 -7.53
CA ALA A 52 1.56 15.84 -8.43
C ALA A 52 0.43 16.53 -9.21
N ARG A 53 -0.75 15.91 -9.28
CA ARG A 53 -1.91 16.39 -10.07
C ARG A 53 -3.09 16.82 -9.20
N LEU A 54 -3.19 16.29 -7.99
CA LEU A 54 -4.18 16.76 -7.04
C LEU A 54 -3.95 18.25 -6.73
N PRO A 55 -5.00 19.08 -6.73
CA PRO A 55 -4.88 20.42 -6.16
C PRO A 55 -4.54 20.31 -4.67
N HIS A 56 -3.93 21.35 -4.13
CA HIS A 56 -3.61 21.40 -2.71
C HIS A 56 -4.91 21.25 -1.88
N HIS A 57 -4.94 20.26 -0.99
CA HIS A 57 -6.11 19.93 -0.19
C HIS A 57 -5.76 19.88 1.30
N PRO A 58 -6.50 20.58 2.18
CA PRO A 58 -6.13 20.70 3.61
C PRO A 58 -6.24 19.38 4.39
N ASN A 59 -6.94 18.38 3.85
CA ASN A 59 -7.11 17.06 4.47
C ASN A 59 -6.39 15.94 3.71
N ILE A 60 -5.47 16.27 2.80
CA ILE A 60 -4.60 15.28 2.13
C ILE A 60 -3.15 15.69 2.38
N LEU A 61 -2.33 14.76 2.87
CA LEU A 61 -0.92 15.05 3.14
C LEU A 61 -0.16 15.27 1.81
N PRO A 62 0.50 16.42 1.58
CA PRO A 62 1.18 16.68 0.32
C PRO A 62 2.56 16.02 0.24
N ILE A 63 3.04 15.80 -0.97
CA ILE A 63 4.47 15.57 -1.24
C ILE A 63 5.21 16.91 -1.13
N ASP A 64 6.32 16.94 -0.38
CA ASP A 64 7.24 18.07 -0.36
C ASP A 64 8.19 18.02 -1.57
N ARG A 65 8.99 16.95 -1.66
CA ARG A 65 10.01 16.80 -2.73
C ARG A 65 10.04 15.40 -3.33
N LEU A 66 10.34 15.34 -4.61
CA LEU A 66 10.83 14.13 -5.26
C LEU A 66 12.31 13.95 -4.93
N VAL A 67 12.69 12.73 -4.55
CA VAL A 67 14.08 12.40 -4.22
C VAL A 67 14.75 11.82 -5.43
N LEU A 68 15.85 12.44 -5.84
CA LEU A 68 16.70 12.02 -6.95
C LEU A 68 17.85 11.17 -6.43
N ASP A 69 18.27 10.19 -7.22
CA ASP A 69 19.46 9.40 -6.93
C ASP A 69 20.74 10.25 -6.97
N GLU A 70 21.80 9.79 -6.29
CA GLU A 70 23.08 10.49 -6.26
C GLU A 70 24.03 10.14 -7.43
N VAL A 71 23.71 9.14 -8.25
CA VAL A 71 24.57 8.65 -9.34
C VAL A 71 24.32 9.43 -10.62
N SER A 72 23.08 9.41 -11.12
CA SER A 72 22.63 10.17 -12.29
C SER A 72 22.20 11.58 -11.91
N GLY A 73 21.68 11.77 -10.70
CA GLY A 73 21.09 13.05 -10.29
C GLY A 73 19.77 13.39 -11.00
N THR A 74 19.19 12.44 -11.74
CA THR A 74 18.01 12.68 -12.59
C THR A 74 16.87 11.69 -12.35
N ARG A 75 17.14 10.53 -11.75
CA ARG A 75 16.12 9.51 -11.54
C ARG A 75 15.45 9.67 -10.19
N VAL A 76 14.13 9.62 -10.17
CA VAL A 76 13.34 9.60 -8.94
C VAL A 76 13.47 8.22 -8.27
N VAL A 77 13.89 8.21 -7.00
CA VAL A 77 14.02 7.00 -6.16
C VAL A 77 12.98 6.93 -5.04
N GLY A 78 12.22 8.01 -4.88
CA GLY A 78 11.17 8.14 -3.88
C GLY A 78 10.73 9.59 -3.75
N PHE A 79 10.06 9.89 -2.66
CA PHE A 79 9.56 11.22 -2.36
C PHE A 79 9.50 11.45 -0.86
N THR A 80 9.44 12.71 -0.48
CA THR A 80 9.35 13.14 0.91
C THR A 80 8.01 13.79 1.19
N MET A 81 7.53 13.64 2.42
CA MET A 81 6.32 14.27 2.94
C MET A 81 6.62 14.89 4.31
N PRO A 82 5.85 15.88 4.76
CA PRO A 82 5.92 16.35 6.15
C PRO A 82 5.67 15.20 7.12
N PHE A 83 6.45 15.14 8.21
CA PHE A 83 6.14 14.24 9.31
C PHE A 83 5.04 14.87 10.19
N ILE A 84 3.95 14.15 10.42
CA ILE A 84 2.87 14.60 11.31
C ILE A 84 3.12 14.05 12.71
N ASP A 85 3.40 14.95 13.66
CA ASP A 85 3.70 14.56 15.03
C ASP A 85 2.50 13.88 15.70
N GLY A 86 2.84 12.86 16.48
CA GLY A 86 1.93 12.18 17.38
C GLY A 86 1.21 10.97 16.81
N GLY A 87 1.42 10.58 15.55
CA GLY A 87 1.01 9.27 15.02
C GLY A 87 -0.42 9.20 14.48
N ASP A 88 -0.69 8.12 13.74
CA ASP A 88 -1.98 7.83 13.10
C ASP A 88 -3.06 7.38 14.11
N LEU A 89 -4.31 7.32 13.67
CA LEU A 89 -5.45 6.95 14.52
C LEU A 89 -5.44 5.48 14.96
N ALA A 90 -4.76 4.58 14.23
CA ALA A 90 -4.62 3.19 14.67
C ALA A 90 -3.65 3.07 15.85
N ALA A 91 -2.55 3.82 15.81
CA ALA A 91 -1.56 3.88 16.88
C ALA A 91 -2.01 4.73 18.08
N ARG A 92 -2.83 5.76 17.86
CA ARG A 92 -3.28 6.72 18.88
C ARG A 92 -4.72 6.55 19.25
N LYS A 93 -4.99 5.44 19.91
CA LYS A 93 -6.32 5.13 20.41
C LYS A 93 -6.74 6.10 21.52
N ASP A 94 -5.82 6.63 22.31
CA ASP A 94 -6.06 7.58 23.41
C ASP A 94 -6.64 8.94 23.01
N ARG A 95 -6.71 9.26 21.71
CA ARG A 95 -7.19 10.58 21.25
C ARG A 95 -8.71 10.62 21.13
N PRO A 96 -9.35 11.75 21.50
CA PRO A 96 -10.76 11.96 21.19
C PRO A 96 -11.01 11.92 19.69
N PHE A 97 -12.06 11.21 19.29
CA PHE A 97 -12.53 11.21 17.91
C PHE A 97 -13.71 12.17 17.80
N LYS A 98 -13.41 13.41 17.37
CA LYS A 98 -14.41 14.47 17.24
C LYS A 98 -15.30 14.27 16.01
N PHE A 99 -16.52 14.74 16.07
CA PHE A 99 -17.52 14.67 15.01
C PHE A 99 -17.08 15.48 13.79
N LYS A 100 -16.30 16.55 14.02
CA LYS A 100 -15.58 17.27 12.96
C LYS A 100 -14.71 16.34 12.12
N TYR A 101 -14.02 15.37 12.73
CA TYR A 101 -13.12 14.47 12.01
C TYR A 101 -13.90 13.50 11.12
N LEU A 102 -15.05 12.99 11.60
CA LEU A 102 -15.98 12.24 10.75
C LEU A 102 -16.36 13.09 9.53
N LYS A 103 -16.86 14.31 9.72
CA LYS A 103 -17.26 15.20 8.62
C LYS A 103 -16.13 15.46 7.62
N LEU A 104 -14.91 15.70 8.09
CA LEU A 104 -13.74 15.88 7.23
C LEU A 104 -13.38 14.61 6.45
N LEU A 105 -13.51 13.43 7.05
CA LEU A 105 -13.31 12.15 6.37
C LEU A 105 -14.35 11.93 5.27
N LEU A 106 -15.63 12.18 5.55
CA LEU A 106 -16.70 12.07 4.55
C LEU A 106 -16.45 13.04 3.38
N GLN A 107 -16.09 14.29 3.69
CA GLN A 107 -15.82 15.32 2.70
C GLN A 107 -14.62 14.97 1.81
N VAL A 108 -13.48 14.56 2.39
CA VAL A 108 -12.29 14.24 1.59
C VAL A 108 -12.52 13.03 0.68
N VAL A 109 -13.32 12.04 1.13
CA VAL A 109 -13.69 10.89 0.28
C VAL A 109 -14.66 11.30 -0.83
N ASP A 110 -15.59 12.22 -0.59
CA ASP A 110 -16.43 12.78 -1.64
C ASP A 110 -15.60 13.60 -2.64
N ASP A 111 -14.65 14.41 -2.19
CA ASP A 111 -13.76 15.14 -3.08
C ASP A 111 -12.90 14.17 -3.92
N LEU A 112 -12.31 13.13 -3.32
CA LEU A 112 -11.57 12.13 -4.08
C LEU A 112 -12.44 11.44 -5.13
N ASN A 113 -13.60 10.93 -4.74
CA ASN A 113 -14.42 10.11 -5.64
C ASN A 113 -15.17 10.99 -6.65
N TYR A 114 -15.96 11.96 -6.19
CA TYR A 114 -16.87 12.72 -7.06
C TYR A 114 -16.22 13.91 -7.74
N LYS A 115 -15.18 14.50 -7.17
CA LYS A 115 -14.50 15.67 -7.76
C LYS A 115 -13.30 15.25 -8.59
N PHE A 116 -12.49 14.32 -8.10
CA PHE A 116 -11.24 13.90 -8.75
C PHE A 116 -11.29 12.54 -9.45
N GLY A 117 -12.37 11.76 -9.30
CA GLY A 117 -12.49 10.45 -9.96
C GLY A 117 -11.51 9.40 -9.44
N ILE A 118 -11.04 9.55 -8.20
CA ILE A 118 -10.04 8.70 -7.55
C ILE A 118 -10.72 7.88 -6.46
N ALA A 119 -10.53 6.56 -6.46
CA ALA A 119 -10.78 5.71 -5.30
C ALA A 119 -9.48 5.52 -4.51
N HIS A 120 -9.48 5.71 -3.19
CA HIS A 120 -8.31 5.51 -2.36
C HIS A 120 -7.99 4.03 -2.12
N HIS A 121 -9.01 3.18 -2.03
CA HIS A 121 -8.97 1.73 -1.79
C HIS A 121 -8.37 1.27 -0.45
N ASP A 122 -7.93 2.20 0.39
CA ASP A 122 -7.33 1.89 1.69
C ASP A 122 -7.66 2.95 2.73
N ILE A 123 -8.91 3.37 2.77
CA ILE A 123 -9.41 4.17 3.89
C ILE A 123 -9.41 3.29 5.13
N ALA A 124 -8.50 3.61 6.05
CA ALA A 124 -8.25 2.88 7.29
C ALA A 124 -7.72 3.83 8.36
N SER A 125 -7.93 3.50 9.64
CA SER A 125 -7.44 4.30 10.78
C SER A 125 -5.92 4.53 10.75
N ARG A 126 -5.15 3.57 10.25
CA ARG A 126 -3.68 3.68 10.05
C ARG A 126 -3.26 4.69 8.98
N ASN A 127 -4.18 5.06 8.08
CA ASN A 127 -3.95 6.01 6.99
C ASN A 127 -4.54 7.40 7.30
N LEU A 128 -4.87 7.66 8.58
CA LEU A 128 -5.46 8.90 9.05
C LEU A 128 -4.65 9.50 10.19
N PHE A 129 -4.32 10.79 10.07
CA PHE A 129 -3.73 11.59 11.15
C PHE A 129 -4.69 12.65 11.63
N ILE A 130 -4.48 13.13 12.86
CA ILE A 130 -4.93 14.45 13.28
C ILE A 130 -3.71 15.37 13.29
N ASP A 131 -3.68 16.34 12.38
CA ASP A 131 -2.59 17.31 12.33
C ASP A 131 -2.70 18.23 13.56
N PRO A 132 -1.69 18.25 14.44
CA PRO A 132 -1.74 19.05 15.67
C PRO A 132 -1.73 20.56 15.38
N SER A 133 -1.24 21.00 14.22
CA SER A 133 -1.17 22.42 13.87
C SER A 133 -2.50 22.99 13.41
N THR A 134 -3.31 22.18 12.72
CA THR A 134 -4.61 22.60 12.15
C THR A 134 -5.81 22.01 12.88
N ASN A 135 -5.58 21.00 13.74
CA ASN A 135 -6.62 20.19 14.37
C ASN A 135 -7.62 19.66 13.33
N ASN A 136 -7.09 19.19 12.20
CA ASN A 136 -7.83 18.59 11.10
C ASN A 136 -7.43 17.14 10.90
N LEU A 137 -8.38 16.34 10.45
CA LEU A 137 -8.10 15.01 9.94
C LEU A 137 -7.36 15.13 8.61
N VAL A 138 -6.31 14.34 8.43
CA VAL A 138 -5.49 14.30 7.21
C VAL A 138 -5.35 12.86 6.75
N LEU A 139 -5.70 12.62 5.49
CA LEU A 139 -5.56 11.34 4.79
C LEU A 139 -4.21 11.27 4.07
N PHE A 140 -3.58 10.11 4.08
CA PHE A 140 -2.34 9.84 3.35
C PHE A 140 -2.30 8.39 2.84
N ASP A 141 -1.25 8.09 2.06
CA ASP A 141 -0.98 6.77 1.47
C ASP A 141 -1.88 6.36 0.30
N PHE A 142 -1.60 6.94 -0.87
CA PHE A 142 -2.32 6.63 -2.12
C PHE A 142 -1.68 5.46 -2.89
N SER A 143 -0.92 4.58 -2.22
CA SER A 143 -0.13 3.53 -2.87
C SER A 143 -0.98 2.46 -3.57
N VAL A 144 -2.26 2.32 -3.18
CA VAL A 144 -3.22 1.40 -3.78
C VAL A 144 -4.45 2.09 -4.38
N ALA A 145 -4.44 3.43 -4.45
CA ALA A 145 -5.51 4.20 -5.06
C ALA A 145 -5.71 3.82 -6.54
N ALA A 146 -6.85 4.12 -7.12
CA ALA A 146 -7.10 3.86 -8.54
C ALA A 146 -8.01 4.93 -9.12
N LYS A 147 -8.09 4.96 -10.45
CA LYS A 147 -9.15 5.67 -11.15
C LYS A 147 -10.43 4.85 -11.03
N ILE A 148 -11.53 5.49 -10.68
CA ILE A 148 -12.85 4.83 -10.62
C ILE A 148 -13.23 4.32 -12.01
N GLY A 149 -13.76 3.10 -12.11
CA GLY A 149 -14.12 2.43 -13.37
C GLY A 149 -12.94 2.00 -14.24
N TYR A 150 -11.68 2.16 -13.79
CA TYR A 150 -10.52 1.75 -14.58
C TYR A 150 -10.27 0.25 -14.46
N GLU A 151 -10.63 -0.46 -15.52
CA GLU A 151 -10.34 -1.88 -15.70
C GLU A 151 -9.06 -2.04 -16.54
N ARG A 152 -8.25 -3.04 -16.19
CA ARG A 152 -7.06 -3.44 -16.98
C ARG A 152 -7.25 -4.83 -17.55
N GLU A 153 -6.64 -5.09 -18.70
CA GLU A 153 -6.68 -6.42 -19.33
C GLU A 153 -5.66 -7.39 -18.72
N ARG A 154 -4.51 -6.92 -18.19
CA ARG A 154 -3.42 -7.76 -17.64
C ARG A 154 -2.66 -7.07 -16.51
N TYR A 155 -2.00 -7.87 -15.66
CA TYR A 155 -1.07 -7.38 -14.63
C TYR A 155 0.35 -7.28 -15.20
N HIS A 156 0.89 -6.07 -15.36
CA HIS A 156 2.33 -5.90 -15.55
C HIS A 156 2.99 -5.11 -14.40
N LEU A 157 4.25 -5.45 -14.13
CA LEU A 157 5.08 -4.79 -13.13
C LEU A 157 5.34 -3.34 -13.54
N GLY A 158 4.96 -2.38 -12.70
CA GLY A 158 5.16 -0.94 -12.95
C GLY A 158 3.94 -0.23 -13.51
N GLU A 159 2.78 -0.88 -13.54
CA GLU A 159 1.51 -0.28 -13.96
C GLU A 159 0.68 0.25 -12.79
N SER A 160 -0.26 1.14 -13.12
CA SER A 160 -1.28 1.63 -12.21
C SER A 160 -2.17 0.50 -11.70
N VAL A 161 -2.65 0.68 -10.47
CA VAL A 161 -3.56 -0.22 -9.78
C VAL A 161 -4.93 -0.15 -10.46
N GLN A 162 -5.47 -1.33 -10.74
CA GLN A 162 -6.84 -1.49 -11.24
C GLN A 162 -7.85 -1.17 -10.14
N GLU A 163 -9.02 -0.64 -10.53
CA GLU A 163 -10.13 -0.55 -9.60
C GLU A 163 -10.59 -1.94 -9.14
N LEU A 164 -10.57 -2.17 -7.82
CA LEU A 164 -11.17 -3.37 -7.23
C LEU A 164 -12.50 -2.95 -6.63
N LYS A 165 -13.61 -3.39 -7.21
CA LYS A 165 -14.97 -3.03 -6.78
C LYS A 165 -15.21 -3.37 -5.31
N GLU A 166 -14.53 -4.40 -4.80
CA GLU A 166 -14.59 -4.85 -3.42
C GLU A 166 -13.80 -3.96 -2.45
N ARG A 167 -12.88 -3.11 -2.95
CA ARG A 167 -12.13 -2.09 -2.19
C ARG A 167 -12.80 -0.72 -2.28
N ASN A 168 -14.09 -0.69 -2.02
CA ASN A 168 -14.89 0.53 -2.04
C ASN A 168 -14.51 1.48 -0.88
N ASP A 169 -14.27 2.76 -1.17
CA ASP A 169 -13.96 3.77 -0.14
C ASP A 169 -15.11 3.97 0.87
N VAL A 170 -16.37 3.84 0.44
CA VAL A 170 -17.55 3.90 1.34
C VAL A 170 -17.46 2.80 2.40
N LYS A 171 -17.13 1.59 1.98
CA LYS A 171 -16.89 0.45 2.88
C LYS A 171 -15.71 0.70 3.79
N GLY A 172 -14.60 1.23 3.26
CA GLY A 172 -13.43 1.61 4.04
C GLY A 172 -13.76 2.62 5.14
N VAL A 173 -14.54 3.67 4.84
CA VAL A 173 -15.03 4.64 5.83
C VAL A 173 -15.88 3.95 6.89
N VAL A 174 -16.87 3.13 6.50
CA VAL A 174 -17.76 2.43 7.45
C VAL A 174 -16.96 1.59 8.43
N LEU A 175 -16.05 0.77 7.92
CA LEU A 175 -15.21 -0.10 8.76
C LEU A 175 -14.25 0.71 9.64
N THR A 176 -13.69 1.80 9.12
CA THR A 176 -12.77 2.67 9.87
C THR A 176 -13.46 3.37 11.04
N VAL A 177 -14.64 3.95 10.80
CA VAL A 177 -15.38 4.65 11.86
C VAL A 177 -15.88 3.62 12.89
N HIS A 178 -16.34 2.45 12.44
CA HIS A 178 -16.72 1.35 13.34
C HIS A 178 -15.56 0.92 14.23
N GLU A 179 -14.37 0.70 13.66
CA GLU A 179 -13.15 0.35 14.39
C GLU A 179 -12.79 1.42 15.43
N ILE A 180 -12.88 2.71 15.07
CA ILE A 180 -12.53 3.80 16.00
C ILE A 180 -13.48 3.82 17.20
N LEU A 181 -14.80 3.72 16.96
CA LEU A 181 -15.82 3.85 18.00
C LEU A 181 -15.93 2.62 18.90
N THR A 182 -15.77 1.42 18.34
CA THR A 182 -15.94 0.16 19.08
C THR A 182 -14.64 -0.46 19.56
N ARG A 183 -13.49 0.02 19.03
CA ARG A 183 -12.16 -0.62 19.16
C ARG A 183 -12.07 -2.03 18.58
N GLU A 184 -13.12 -2.52 17.94
CA GLU A 184 -13.13 -3.83 17.26
C GLU A 184 -12.57 -3.67 15.84
N SER A 185 -11.35 -4.15 15.62
CA SER A 185 -10.75 -4.12 14.29
C SER A 185 -11.20 -5.33 13.48
N ARG A 186 -12.03 -5.10 12.45
CA ARG A 186 -12.32 -6.09 11.40
C ARG A 186 -11.29 -6.04 10.27
N VAL A 187 -10.60 -4.92 10.12
CA VAL A 187 -9.67 -4.62 9.02
C VAL A 187 -8.24 -5.10 9.30
N GLY A 188 -7.94 -5.54 10.54
CA GLY A 188 -6.62 -6.00 11.01
C GLY A 188 -5.68 -6.63 9.96
N SER A 189 -5.67 -7.97 9.87
CA SER A 189 -4.82 -8.71 8.90
C SER A 189 -5.51 -9.04 7.58
N MET A 190 -6.81 -8.77 7.48
CA MET A 190 -7.62 -9.05 6.28
C MET A 190 -7.67 -7.84 5.36
N GLN A 191 -7.47 -8.09 4.07
CA GLN A 191 -7.56 -7.03 3.06
C GLN A 191 -9.02 -6.60 2.85
N LEU A 192 -9.25 -5.31 2.59
CA LEU A 192 -10.57 -4.68 2.48
C LEU A 192 -11.55 -5.46 1.58
N GLN A 193 -11.06 -6.11 0.51
CA GLN A 193 -11.92 -6.86 -0.41
C GLN A 193 -12.60 -8.09 0.22
N TYR A 194 -12.11 -8.61 1.35
CA TYR A 194 -12.61 -9.85 1.96
C TYR A 194 -13.54 -9.64 3.16
N ILE A 195 -13.78 -8.39 3.56
CA ILE A 195 -14.58 -8.07 4.74
C ILE A 195 -16.02 -7.84 4.31
N ASP A 196 -17.00 -8.35 5.04
CA ASP A 196 -18.41 -8.00 4.83
C ASP A 196 -18.82 -6.94 5.87
N GLU A 197 -19.35 -5.82 5.39
CA GLU A 197 -19.85 -4.72 6.21
C GLU A 197 -21.37 -4.70 6.36
N THR A 198 -22.09 -5.64 5.74
CA THR A 198 -23.56 -5.58 5.60
C THR A 198 -24.27 -5.48 6.95
N ASP A 199 -23.80 -6.20 7.98
CA ASP A 199 -24.37 -6.15 9.32
C ASP A 199 -24.21 -4.79 10.00
N LEU A 200 -23.14 -4.04 9.69
CA LEU A 200 -22.89 -2.70 10.22
C LEU A 200 -23.84 -1.65 9.63
N LEU A 201 -24.47 -1.95 8.49
CA LEU A 201 -25.37 -1.03 7.78
C LEU A 201 -26.84 -1.18 8.23
N ILE A 202 -27.18 -2.24 8.96
CA ILE A 202 -28.57 -2.56 9.35
C ILE A 202 -29.10 -1.58 10.39
N GLY A 203 -28.31 -1.28 11.41
CA GLY A 203 -28.73 -0.47 12.53
C GLY A 203 -27.58 -0.14 13.49
N PRO A 204 -27.82 0.74 14.47
CA PRO A 204 -26.81 1.20 15.42
C PRO A 204 -26.41 0.15 16.47
N GLU A 205 -27.07 -1.01 16.52
CA GLU A 205 -26.89 -2.01 17.58
C GLU A 205 -25.48 -2.63 17.60
N LYS A 206 -24.75 -2.54 16.48
CA LYS A 206 -23.35 -2.98 16.35
C LYS A 206 -22.32 -1.88 16.61
N TRP A 207 -22.77 -0.66 16.91
CA TRP A 207 -21.95 0.53 17.10
C TRP A 207 -21.87 0.88 18.59
N VAL A 208 -21.60 -0.14 19.42
CA VAL A 208 -21.47 0.04 20.86
C VAL A 208 -20.15 0.76 21.15
N GLU A 209 -20.27 1.98 21.68
CA GLU A 209 -19.11 2.78 22.07
C GLU A 209 -18.25 2.05 23.10
N HIS A 210 -16.95 1.98 22.82
CA HIS A 210 -16.00 1.40 23.76
C HIS A 210 -15.76 2.38 24.94
N PRO A 211 -15.61 1.92 26.19
CA PRO A 211 -15.45 2.81 27.36
C PRO A 211 -14.28 3.79 27.28
N ASP A 212 -13.19 3.40 26.59
CA ASP A 212 -11.99 4.23 26.38
C ASP A 212 -12.06 5.11 25.11
N VAL A 213 -13.23 5.25 24.48
CA VAL A 213 -13.42 6.20 23.38
C VAL A 213 -13.95 7.50 23.94
N GLU A 214 -13.32 8.61 23.54
CA GLU A 214 -13.78 9.95 23.90
C GLU A 214 -14.40 10.62 22.66
N LEU A 215 -15.70 10.91 22.73
CA LEU A 215 -16.44 11.66 21.73
C LEU A 215 -16.69 13.12 22.18
N ASP A 216 -17.20 13.95 21.27
CA ASP A 216 -17.58 15.32 21.63
C ASP A 216 -18.71 15.32 22.69
N PRO A 217 -18.69 16.27 23.67
CA PRO A 217 -19.69 16.33 24.71
C PRO A 217 -21.13 16.41 24.17
N GLY A 218 -21.99 15.50 24.64
CA GLY A 218 -23.39 15.44 24.24
C GLY A 218 -23.66 14.70 22.94
N LEU A 219 -22.63 14.08 22.34
CA LEU A 219 -22.77 13.13 21.24
C LEU A 219 -22.41 11.72 21.71
N ASP A 220 -23.03 10.72 21.09
CA ASP A 220 -22.73 9.30 21.29
C ASP A 220 -22.43 8.59 19.97
N ALA A 221 -22.06 7.30 20.01
CA ALA A 221 -21.82 6.52 18.79
C ALA A 221 -23.02 6.47 17.82
N VAL A 222 -24.25 6.65 18.29
CA VAL A 222 -25.46 6.66 17.44
C VAL A 222 -25.50 7.93 16.59
N ASP A 223 -25.06 9.07 17.11
CA ASP A 223 -24.94 10.31 16.32
C ASP A 223 -23.94 10.16 15.16
N TYR A 224 -22.80 9.52 15.41
CA TYR A 224 -21.79 9.24 14.38
C TYR A 224 -22.33 8.25 13.34
N TYR A 225 -23.00 7.19 13.80
CA TYR A 225 -23.67 6.23 12.93
C TYR A 225 -24.71 6.91 12.03
N ASN A 226 -25.57 7.75 12.60
CA ASN A 226 -26.64 8.42 11.85
C ASN A 226 -26.08 9.34 10.76
N GLU A 227 -25.03 10.10 11.08
CA GLU A 227 -24.37 10.96 10.09
C GLU A 227 -23.70 10.15 8.98
N LEU A 228 -22.98 9.09 9.35
CA LEU A 228 -22.35 8.18 8.39
C LEU A 228 -23.41 7.53 7.49
N MET A 229 -24.50 7.03 8.05
CA MET A 229 -25.57 6.39 7.27
C MET A 229 -26.33 7.37 6.39
N ARG A 230 -26.49 8.63 6.81
CA ARG A 230 -27.02 9.70 5.96
C ARG A 230 -26.14 9.88 4.71
N TRP A 231 -24.82 9.90 4.90
CA TRP A 231 -23.85 9.98 3.81
C TRP A 231 -23.86 8.73 2.92
N VAL A 232 -23.84 7.52 3.49
CA VAL A 232 -23.92 6.26 2.74
C VAL A 232 -25.16 6.20 1.85
N ARG A 233 -26.34 6.60 2.38
CA ARG A 233 -27.59 6.61 1.60
C ARG A 233 -27.54 7.60 0.44
N ALA A 234 -27.06 8.83 0.68
CA ALA A 234 -26.91 9.82 -0.39
C ALA A 234 -26.02 9.32 -1.54
N ARG A 235 -24.95 8.59 -1.21
CA ARG A 235 -24.05 8.01 -2.22
C ARG A 235 -24.63 6.86 -3.02
N ARG A 236 -25.60 6.12 -2.46
CA ARG A 236 -26.35 5.10 -3.22
C ARG A 236 -27.26 5.71 -4.28
N GLU A 237 -27.73 6.94 -4.06
CA GLU A 237 -28.59 7.67 -4.99
C GLU A 237 -27.79 8.35 -6.11
N CYS A 238 -26.50 8.64 -5.88
CA CYS A 238 -25.60 9.29 -6.82
C CYS A 238 -24.33 8.46 -7.01
N PRO A 239 -24.38 7.25 -7.59
CA PRO A 239 -23.19 6.46 -7.84
C PRO A 239 -22.31 7.14 -8.90
N ILE A 240 -20.99 7.12 -8.67
CA ILE A 240 -20.01 7.39 -9.73
C ILE A 240 -19.49 6.05 -10.24
N THR A 241 -19.53 5.83 -11.55
CA THR A 241 -19.14 4.53 -12.13
C THR A 241 -17.86 4.58 -12.94
N HIS A 242 -17.45 5.79 -13.36
CA HIS A 242 -16.22 5.99 -14.10
C HIS A 242 -15.59 7.34 -13.75
N TYR A 243 -14.27 7.40 -13.65
CA TYR A 243 -13.54 8.58 -13.19
C TYR A 243 -13.83 9.83 -14.01
N THR A 244 -14.11 9.69 -15.31
CA THR A 244 -14.43 10.81 -16.21
C THR A 244 -15.77 11.48 -15.93
N GLU A 245 -16.63 10.89 -15.10
CA GLU A 245 -17.86 11.52 -14.61
C GLU A 245 -17.54 12.64 -13.60
N ALA A 246 -16.35 12.60 -12.97
CA ALA A 246 -15.91 13.63 -12.06
C ALA A 246 -15.48 14.92 -12.83
N PRO A 247 -15.94 16.11 -12.40
CA PRO A 247 -15.76 17.36 -13.14
C PRO A 247 -14.29 17.81 -13.18
N GLU A 248 -13.49 17.44 -12.19
CA GLU A 248 -12.06 17.74 -12.10
C GLU A 248 -11.24 16.44 -12.06
N HIS A 249 -11.68 15.43 -12.82
CA HIS A 249 -11.04 14.13 -12.82
C HIS A 249 -9.53 14.20 -13.06
N VAL A 250 -8.78 13.48 -12.24
CA VAL A 250 -7.33 13.45 -12.31
C VAL A 250 -6.90 12.27 -13.18
N ASP A 251 -6.21 12.56 -14.27
CA ASP A 251 -5.66 11.53 -15.15
C ASP A 251 -4.14 11.40 -15.01
N TRP A 252 -3.65 10.16 -14.99
CA TRP A 252 -2.22 9.86 -14.88
C TRP A 252 -1.79 8.66 -15.73
N PRO A 253 -0.50 8.59 -16.12
CA PRO A 253 0.02 7.48 -16.90
C PRO A 253 -0.22 6.14 -16.19
N THR A 254 -0.79 5.19 -16.92
CA THR A 254 -1.06 3.84 -16.44
C THR A 254 0.19 2.97 -16.44
N GLU A 255 1.22 3.36 -17.19
CA GLU A 255 2.49 2.66 -17.29
C GLU A 255 3.63 3.58 -16.84
N MET A 256 4.53 3.04 -16.02
CA MET A 256 5.81 3.68 -15.76
C MET A 256 6.69 3.58 -17.00
N ALA A 257 7.13 4.72 -17.53
CA ALA A 257 8.04 4.75 -18.67
C ALA A 257 9.33 3.99 -18.34
N ASP A 258 9.77 3.12 -19.26
CA ASP A 258 11.08 2.48 -19.17
C ASP A 258 12.16 3.58 -19.17
N PRO A 259 13.09 3.59 -18.19
CA PRO A 259 14.17 4.54 -18.21
C PRO A 259 15.03 4.22 -19.44
N PRO A 260 15.57 5.24 -20.12
CA PRO A 260 16.45 5.03 -21.28
C PRO A 260 17.58 4.04 -20.98
N GLU A 261 18.04 4.05 -19.73
CA GLU A 261 19.05 3.15 -19.17
C GLU A 261 18.39 1.95 -18.46
N ARG A 262 17.70 1.07 -19.21
CA ARG A 262 17.16 -0.19 -18.70
C ARG A 262 18.20 -0.93 -17.82
N LYS A 263 17.99 -0.99 -16.50
CA LYS A 263 18.65 -1.89 -15.51
C LYS A 263 20.19 -1.84 -15.36
N LYS A 264 20.95 -1.30 -16.31
CA LYS A 264 22.40 -1.52 -16.44
C LYS A 264 23.25 -0.87 -15.35
N SER A 265 22.85 0.27 -14.80
CA SER A 265 23.64 0.97 -13.77
C SER A 265 23.14 0.71 -12.34
N TYR A 266 22.13 -0.12 -12.12
CA TYR A 266 21.48 -0.19 -10.80
C TYR A 266 21.25 -1.58 -10.27
N ASP A 267 21.23 -2.58 -11.14
CA ASP A 267 21.43 -3.94 -10.69
C ASP A 267 22.90 -4.04 -10.26
N ARG A 268 23.13 -4.20 -8.96
CA ARG A 268 24.48 -4.20 -8.37
C ARG A 268 25.38 -5.22 -9.06
N GLU A 269 24.87 -6.43 -9.27
CA GLU A 269 25.63 -7.52 -9.89
C GLU A 269 26.01 -7.16 -11.34
N PHE A 270 25.06 -6.62 -12.11
CA PHE A 270 25.33 -6.16 -13.46
C PHE A 270 26.34 -5.00 -13.47
N ALA A 271 26.15 -4.00 -12.60
CA ALA A 271 26.96 -2.80 -12.56
C ALA A 271 28.42 -3.13 -12.15
N GLU A 272 28.60 -3.98 -11.14
CA GLU A 272 29.91 -4.50 -10.73
C GLU A 272 30.57 -5.27 -11.88
N LYS A 273 29.84 -6.16 -12.57
CA LYS A 273 30.36 -6.93 -13.72
C LYS A 273 30.86 -6.05 -14.87
N HIS A 274 30.30 -4.86 -15.06
CA HIS A 274 30.63 -3.97 -16.18
C HIS A 274 31.36 -2.70 -15.77
N GLY A 275 31.77 -2.55 -14.50
CA GLY A 275 32.43 -1.35 -14.00
C GLY A 275 31.57 -0.08 -14.10
N LEU A 276 30.25 -0.22 -14.00
CA LEU A 276 29.31 0.90 -14.04
C LEU A 276 29.01 1.42 -12.63
N PRO A 277 28.75 2.72 -12.47
CA PRO A 277 28.33 3.26 -11.17
C PRO A 277 26.94 2.72 -10.81
N TYR A 278 26.68 2.51 -9.52
CA TYR A 278 25.38 2.07 -9.01
C TYR A 278 24.98 2.74 -7.70
N ILE A 279 23.67 2.74 -7.43
CA ILE A 279 23.12 3.23 -6.17
C ILE A 279 23.34 2.16 -5.09
N GLU A 280 24.14 2.48 -4.09
CA GLU A 280 24.30 1.61 -2.92
C GLU A 280 23.14 1.83 -1.95
N TRP A 281 22.37 0.77 -1.71
CA TRP A 281 21.26 0.77 -0.77
C TRP A 281 21.60 0.10 0.55
N ALA A 282 22.74 -0.60 0.64
CA ALA A 282 23.21 -1.17 1.88
C ALA A 282 23.38 -0.08 2.94
N ARG A 283 22.81 -0.31 4.12
CA ARG A 283 22.90 0.59 5.26
C ARG A 283 23.32 -0.15 6.51
N PRO A 284 23.94 0.53 7.49
CA PRO A 284 24.21 -0.07 8.78
C PRO A 284 22.90 -0.59 9.40
N ARG A 285 22.96 -1.72 10.10
CA ARG A 285 21.82 -2.21 10.89
C ARG A 285 21.46 -1.16 11.94
N GLY A 286 20.17 -1.00 12.24
CA GLY A 286 19.68 -0.01 13.21
C GLY A 286 20.40 -0.11 14.57
N ALA A 287 20.66 -1.34 15.03
CA ALA A 287 21.39 -1.61 16.27
C ALA A 287 22.86 -1.13 16.27
N HIS A 288 23.44 -0.86 15.09
CA HIS A 288 24.85 -0.47 14.92
C HIS A 288 24.98 0.99 14.44
N LEU A 289 23.93 1.79 14.60
CA LEU A 289 23.95 3.21 14.26
C LEU A 289 24.74 4.01 15.29
N ASP A 290 25.73 4.75 14.82
CA ASP A 290 26.40 5.77 15.60
C ASP A 290 25.54 7.03 15.61
N ARG A 291 24.72 7.18 16.65
CA ARG A 291 23.80 8.31 16.83
C ARG A 291 24.52 9.66 17.04
N SER A 292 25.82 9.66 17.30
CA SER A 292 26.61 10.90 17.39
C SER A 292 26.97 11.47 16.01
N ARG A 293 26.84 10.66 14.96
CA ARG A 293 27.19 11.03 13.58
C ARG A 293 25.95 11.19 12.73
N ARG A 294 26.02 12.14 11.81
CA ARG A 294 24.99 12.36 10.80
C ARG A 294 25.03 11.23 9.77
N LEU A 295 24.01 10.37 9.76
CA LEU A 295 23.80 9.36 8.72
C LEU A 295 22.99 9.97 7.57
N LEU A 296 23.45 9.80 6.33
CA LEU A 296 22.72 10.21 5.14
C LEU A 296 21.78 9.10 4.67
N ALA A 297 20.73 9.43 3.93
CA ALA A 297 19.81 8.46 3.31
C ALA A 297 20.49 7.54 2.26
N THR A 298 21.76 7.81 1.95
CA THR A 298 22.66 6.94 1.19
C THR A 298 23.22 5.77 2.00
N GLY A 299 22.98 5.73 3.32
CA GLY A 299 23.60 4.76 4.23
C GLY A 299 25.03 5.13 4.65
N LYS A 300 25.57 6.25 4.16
CA LYS A 300 26.92 6.74 4.49
C LYS A 300 26.85 7.82 5.56
N TYR A 301 27.83 7.84 6.45
CA TYR A 301 28.00 8.96 7.37
C TYR A 301 28.56 10.18 6.64
N ALA A 302 28.10 11.38 6.99
CA ALA A 302 28.46 12.62 6.32
C ALA A 302 29.98 12.94 6.35
N ASN A 303 30.71 12.39 7.33
CA ASN A 303 32.15 12.56 7.49
C ASN A 303 33.02 11.49 6.78
N GLY A 304 32.43 10.67 5.90
CA GLY A 304 33.18 9.86 4.93
C GLY A 304 33.85 8.58 5.42
N ASN A 305 33.91 8.29 6.73
CA ASN A 305 34.46 7.02 7.20
C ASN A 305 33.45 5.88 7.07
N GLU A 306 33.78 4.92 6.19
CA GLU A 306 33.07 3.67 5.98
C GLU A 306 32.87 2.93 7.31
N VAL A 307 31.74 2.25 7.44
CA VAL A 307 31.56 1.26 8.49
C VAL A 307 32.53 0.14 8.16
N ASN A 308 33.60 0.02 8.95
CA ASN A 308 34.45 -1.17 8.98
C ASN A 308 33.55 -2.38 9.30
N GLY A 309 33.00 -3.00 8.26
CA GLY A 309 32.54 -4.38 8.32
C GLY A 309 33.79 -5.21 8.56
N ASN A 310 33.99 -5.62 9.81
CA ASN A 310 35.10 -6.48 10.19
C ASN A 310 35.24 -7.62 9.18
N LEU A 311 36.41 -7.64 8.53
CA LEU A 311 36.96 -8.83 7.93
C LEU A 311 36.92 -9.94 8.98
N ILE A 312 36.10 -10.97 8.74
CA ILE A 312 36.47 -12.29 9.21
C ILE A 312 37.63 -12.70 8.29
N SER A 313 38.84 -12.42 8.77
CA SER A 313 40.06 -13.00 8.24
C SER A 313 39.86 -14.50 8.10
N LYS A 314 39.96 -15.02 6.88
CA LYS A 314 40.25 -16.43 6.65
C LYS A 314 41.46 -16.78 7.52
N LYS A 315 41.24 -17.57 8.58
CA LYS A 315 42.33 -18.35 9.16
C LYS A 315 42.65 -19.43 8.14
N GLU A 316 43.74 -19.23 7.43
CA GLU A 316 44.51 -20.32 6.86
C GLU A 316 44.90 -21.25 8.02
N GLU A 317 44.50 -22.52 7.93
CA GLU A 317 45.17 -23.60 8.66
C GLU A 317 45.94 -24.46 7.65
N PRO A 318 47.15 -24.91 8.03
CA PRO A 318 48.14 -25.43 7.10
C PRO A 318 47.90 -26.90 6.74
N SER A 319 48.37 -27.25 5.54
CA SER A 319 48.47 -28.61 5.02
C SER A 319 49.29 -29.53 5.91
N ILE A 320 48.76 -30.71 6.22
CA ILE A 320 49.56 -31.88 6.63
C ILE A 320 49.22 -33.04 5.70
N THR A 321 50.20 -33.41 4.88
CA THR A 321 50.34 -34.68 4.17
C THR A 321 50.77 -35.79 5.14
N ASP A 322 50.17 -36.98 5.10
CA ASP A 322 50.73 -38.21 4.49
C ASP A 322 50.03 -39.53 4.94
N LYS A 323 49.67 -40.34 3.94
CA LYS A 323 49.77 -41.83 3.77
C LYS A 323 49.32 -42.83 4.85
N ARG A 324 48.33 -43.69 4.49
CA ARG A 324 48.42 -45.15 4.14
C ARG A 324 47.01 -45.77 4.13
N GLN A 325 46.49 -46.29 3.01
CA GLN A 325 46.66 -47.63 2.42
C GLN A 325 45.91 -48.77 3.16
N GLU A 326 44.84 -49.26 2.48
CA GLU A 326 44.47 -50.67 2.20
C GLU A 326 43.05 -51.13 2.64
N GLY A 327 42.30 -51.60 1.63
CA GLY A 327 41.58 -52.89 1.69
C GLY A 327 40.06 -52.87 1.87
N GLY A 328 39.33 -53.26 0.81
CA GLY A 328 38.06 -54.00 0.95
C GLY A 328 36.82 -53.41 0.28
N SER A 329 36.53 -53.88 -0.94
CA SER A 329 35.17 -53.97 -1.52
C SER A 329 34.75 -55.45 -1.56
N PRO A 330 33.49 -55.85 -1.86
CA PRO A 330 32.39 -55.06 -2.46
C PRO A 330 30.97 -55.27 -1.87
N ALA A 331 30.03 -54.46 -2.36
CA ALA A 331 28.67 -54.80 -2.83
C ALA A 331 27.52 -53.96 -2.23
N GLY A 332 26.64 -53.46 -3.11
CA GLY A 332 25.24 -53.18 -2.77
C GLY A 332 24.67 -51.79 -3.08
N ASP A 333 24.43 -51.52 -4.37
CA ASP A 333 23.19 -50.96 -4.94
C ASP A 333 22.45 -49.71 -4.40
N LYS A 334 22.07 -48.91 -5.42
CA LYS A 334 20.93 -47.99 -5.58
C LYS A 334 21.12 -46.49 -5.29
N ALA A 335 21.11 -45.77 -6.42
CA ALA A 335 20.96 -44.34 -6.57
C ALA A 335 19.55 -43.84 -6.24
N THR A 336 19.46 -42.60 -5.73
CA THR A 336 18.38 -41.68 -6.09
C THR A 336 18.83 -40.22 -5.91
N GLN A 337 18.57 -39.41 -6.94
CA GLN A 337 18.73 -37.95 -6.99
C GLN A 337 17.56 -37.25 -6.32
N GLU A 338 17.80 -36.16 -5.58
CA GLU A 338 16.86 -35.06 -5.29
C GLU A 338 17.71 -33.82 -5.00
N ARG A 339 17.95 -32.91 -5.95
CA ARG A 339 17.18 -31.68 -6.28
C ARG A 339 16.82 -30.82 -5.06
N ASP A 340 17.73 -29.89 -4.76
CA ASP A 340 17.50 -28.72 -3.91
C ASP A 340 16.41 -27.81 -4.50
N THR A 341 15.38 -27.56 -3.68
CA THR A 341 14.40 -26.48 -3.87
C THR A 341 14.48 -25.58 -2.63
N PRO A 342 14.48 -24.24 -2.77
CA PRO A 342 14.73 -23.32 -1.64
C PRO A 342 13.49 -23.17 -0.74
N PRO A 343 13.66 -22.95 0.58
CA PRO A 343 12.52 -22.74 1.46
C PRO A 343 11.99 -21.31 1.37
N ALA A 344 10.66 -21.25 1.34
CA ALA A 344 9.80 -20.08 1.45
C ALA A 344 9.81 -19.47 2.86
N ASP A 345 9.50 -18.17 2.87
CA ASP A 345 8.74 -17.41 3.87
C ASP A 345 8.80 -17.82 5.35
N ILE A 346 9.40 -16.94 6.16
CA ILE A 346 9.23 -16.92 7.61
C ILE A 346 8.79 -15.52 8.04
N ASN A 347 7.48 -15.35 8.19
CA ASN A 347 6.89 -14.44 9.17
C ASN A 347 6.44 -15.30 10.36
N ALA A 348 7.16 -15.19 11.48
CA ALA A 348 6.71 -15.71 12.77
C ALA A 348 7.22 -14.78 13.87
N ILE A 349 6.32 -14.03 14.48
CA ILE A 349 6.49 -13.56 15.86
C ILE A 349 5.37 -14.18 16.69
N LYS A 350 5.84 -14.75 17.79
CA LYS A 350 5.20 -15.65 18.74
C LYS A 350 4.04 -14.98 19.48
N ALA A 351 2.99 -15.76 19.73
CA ALA A 351 2.12 -15.57 20.89
C ALA A 351 2.47 -16.68 21.89
N ASP A 352 2.76 -16.29 23.12
CA ASP A 352 2.94 -17.21 24.25
C ASP A 352 1.56 -17.65 24.77
N ASP A 353 1.47 -18.95 25.05
CA ASP A 353 0.37 -19.61 25.74
C ASP A 353 0.37 -19.25 27.23
N ASP A 354 -0.82 -19.07 27.81
CA ASP A 354 -1.07 -19.63 29.14
C ASP A 354 -2.50 -20.16 29.24
N ALA A 355 -2.60 -21.33 29.88
CA ALA A 355 -3.71 -22.26 29.84
C ALA A 355 -4.57 -22.19 31.10
N GLY A 356 -5.84 -22.60 31.00
CA GLY A 356 -6.59 -23.03 32.17
C GLY A 356 -8.11 -23.20 32.00
N THR A 357 -8.54 -24.37 31.50
CA THR A 357 -9.65 -25.26 31.98
C THR A 357 -11.01 -24.65 32.42
N LYS A 358 -12.21 -25.20 32.15
CA LYS A 358 -12.72 -26.54 31.76
C LYS A 358 -14.26 -26.49 31.57
N THR A 359 -14.82 -27.42 30.76
CA THR A 359 -16.18 -28.08 30.80
C THR A 359 -17.45 -27.24 30.53
N THR A 360 -18.52 -27.66 29.81
CA THR A 360 -19.08 -29.00 29.44
C THR A 360 -20.19 -28.88 28.34
N ALA A 361 -20.33 -29.93 27.52
CA ALA A 361 -21.56 -30.59 27.00
C ALA A 361 -22.58 -29.87 26.06
N THR A 362 -22.66 -30.27 24.78
CA THR A 362 -23.67 -31.18 24.13
C THR A 362 -24.86 -30.40 23.52
N THR A 363 -25.17 -30.47 22.21
CA THR A 363 -26.02 -31.52 21.59
C THR A 363 -25.97 -31.44 20.05
N ALA A 364 -25.99 -32.61 19.41
CA ALA A 364 -26.02 -32.85 17.97
C ALA A 364 -27.40 -32.62 17.33
N THR A 365 -27.45 -32.35 16.02
CA THR A 365 -28.53 -32.84 15.12
C THR A 365 -28.01 -32.94 13.68
N THR A 366 -28.51 -33.97 13.01
CA THR A 366 -27.99 -34.71 11.86
C THR A 366 -28.38 -34.12 10.50
N ILE A 367 -27.53 -34.37 9.50
CA ILE A 367 -27.73 -34.22 8.05
C ILE A 367 -28.80 -35.24 7.55
N PRO A 368 -29.38 -35.05 6.35
CA PRO A 368 -28.96 -35.96 5.29
C PRO A 368 -28.72 -35.31 3.92
N ALA A 369 -27.79 -35.93 3.21
CA ALA A 369 -27.34 -35.65 1.86
C ALA A 369 -28.11 -36.47 0.81
N ALA A 370 -28.13 -35.97 -0.44
CA ALA A 370 -28.16 -36.69 -1.72
C ALA A 370 -28.36 -35.62 -2.82
N ASN A 371 -27.83 -35.66 -4.04
CA ASN A 371 -27.11 -36.70 -4.78
C ASN A 371 -26.39 -36.05 -5.97
N ASN A 372 -25.27 -36.64 -6.38
CA ASN A 372 -24.58 -36.35 -7.64
C ASN A 372 -25.38 -36.85 -8.86
N ASN A 373 -25.28 -36.16 -10.00
CA ASN A 373 -25.16 -36.85 -11.28
C ASN A 373 -24.49 -36.00 -12.37
N ASN A 374 -23.54 -36.64 -13.07
CA ASN A 374 -22.83 -36.17 -14.26
C ASN A 374 -23.74 -36.14 -15.49
N GLY A 375 -23.40 -35.31 -16.48
CA GLY A 375 -23.98 -35.38 -17.83
C GLY A 375 -23.43 -34.32 -18.78
N ASN A 376 -22.40 -34.71 -19.53
CA ASN A 376 -21.78 -33.97 -20.63
C ASN A 376 -22.65 -34.09 -21.88
N GLU A 377 -22.99 -33.01 -22.59
CA GLU A 377 -23.38 -33.10 -24.01
C GLU A 377 -23.24 -31.75 -24.75
N HIS A 378 -22.54 -31.82 -25.88
CA HIS A 378 -22.42 -30.78 -26.88
C HIS A 378 -23.74 -30.60 -27.64
N GLY A 379 -24.15 -29.35 -27.86
CA GLY A 379 -25.28 -29.03 -28.74
C GLY A 379 -25.24 -27.57 -29.17
N ALA A 380 -24.54 -27.30 -30.27
CA ALA A 380 -24.65 -26.03 -30.99
C ALA A 380 -26.10 -25.86 -31.49
N THR A 381 -26.75 -24.74 -31.13
CA THR A 381 -27.99 -24.32 -31.77
C THR A 381 -27.89 -22.84 -32.13
N THR A 382 -27.73 -22.62 -33.43
CA THR A 382 -27.79 -21.33 -34.11
C THR A 382 -29.22 -20.79 -34.02
N ILE A 383 -29.43 -19.64 -33.36
CA ILE A 383 -30.68 -18.90 -33.44
C ILE A 383 -30.46 -17.73 -34.39
N ASN A 384 -31.05 -17.84 -35.58
CA ASN A 384 -31.25 -16.73 -36.51
C ASN A 384 -32.37 -15.84 -35.97
N THR A 385 -32.04 -14.65 -35.48
CA THR A 385 -32.98 -13.54 -35.32
C THR A 385 -32.63 -12.44 -36.29
N LYS A 386 -33.48 -12.34 -37.31
CA LYS A 386 -33.58 -11.27 -38.29
C LYS A 386 -34.05 -10.00 -37.55
N LEU A 387 -33.20 -8.99 -37.47
CA LEU A 387 -33.59 -7.64 -37.02
C LEU A 387 -33.52 -6.67 -38.18
N GLU A 388 -34.67 -6.08 -38.46
CA GLU A 388 -34.90 -5.06 -39.48
C GLU A 388 -34.15 -3.77 -39.13
N GLY A 389 -33.62 -3.13 -40.18
CA GLY A 389 -32.79 -1.94 -40.07
C GLY A 389 -33.57 -0.71 -39.62
N THR A 390 -32.90 0.12 -38.81
CA THR A 390 -33.28 1.50 -38.54
C THR A 390 -32.33 2.45 -39.31
N PRO A 391 -32.83 3.59 -39.81
CA PRO A 391 -32.12 4.41 -40.79
C PRO A 391 -31.05 5.32 -40.16
N THR A 392 -29.94 5.45 -40.87
CA THR A 392 -28.80 6.34 -40.59
C THR A 392 -29.21 7.83 -40.70
N PRO A 393 -28.83 8.71 -39.76
CA PRO A 393 -29.00 10.15 -39.93
C PRO A 393 -27.94 10.72 -40.90
N LYS A 394 -28.39 11.58 -41.83
CA LYS A 394 -27.52 12.35 -42.74
C LYS A 394 -26.71 13.42 -41.97
N PRO A 395 -25.48 13.73 -42.39
CA PRO A 395 -24.66 14.76 -41.76
C PRO A 395 -25.16 16.18 -42.10
N GLN A 396 -25.18 17.06 -41.09
CA GLN A 396 -25.41 18.50 -41.25
C GLN A 396 -24.15 19.21 -41.76
N PRO A 397 -24.29 20.26 -42.60
CA PRO A 397 -23.16 21.04 -43.11
C PRO A 397 -22.63 22.06 -42.08
N THR A 398 -21.31 22.18 -42.02
CA THR A 398 -20.56 23.13 -41.19
C THR A 398 -20.68 24.57 -41.75
N PRO A 399 -20.85 25.61 -40.92
CA PRO A 399 -20.87 26.98 -41.41
C PRO A 399 -19.46 27.52 -41.70
N ALA A 400 -19.36 28.25 -42.81
CA ALA A 400 -18.17 28.88 -43.33
C ALA A 400 -17.66 30.01 -42.42
N LYS A 401 -16.33 30.06 -42.23
CA LYS A 401 -15.64 31.25 -41.70
C LYS A 401 -15.59 32.32 -42.79
N THR A 402 -16.06 33.52 -42.47
CA THR A 402 -15.80 34.73 -43.25
C THR A 402 -14.49 35.36 -42.77
N LEU A 403 -13.79 35.96 -43.73
CA LEU A 403 -12.44 36.56 -43.68
C LEU A 403 -12.23 37.59 -42.56
#